data_AF-A0A4Z0B9M9-F1
#
_entry.id   AF-A0A4Z0B9M9-F1
#
_cell.length_a   1.000
_cell.length_b   1.000
_cell.length_c   1.000
_cell.angle_alpha   90.00
_cell.angle_beta   90.00
_cell.angle_gamma   90.00
#
_symmetry.space_group_name_H-M   'P 1'
#
loop_
_entity.id
_entity.type
_entity.pdbx_description
1 polymer ?
#
loop_
_entity_poly.entity_id
_entity_poly.type
_entity_poly.pdbx_seq_one_letter_code
_entity_poly.pdbx_strand_id
1 'polypeptide(L)'
;MKDSNLFTIEYQLHGEPKSFIVRASQMNNAEAWHWASCDAGVAVTPKFGQHTLKRVSKPMAEKYGITQVRWSAATQVQWAEGLT
;
A
#
# COMPACT_ATOMS: atom_id res chain seq x y z
N MET A 1 12.42 -12.42 -16.29
CA MET A 1 12.03 -12.95 -14.97
C MET A 1 10.63 -12.42 -14.69
N LYS A 2 9.75 -13.19 -14.06
CA LYS A 2 8.39 -12.70 -13.73
C LYS A 2 8.54 -11.69 -12.59
N ASP A 3 8.77 -10.44 -12.94
CA ASP A 3 8.74 -9.32 -12.00
C ASP A 3 7.29 -9.12 -11.60
N SER A 4 6.85 -9.92 -10.63
CA SER A 4 5.57 -9.75 -9.98
C SER A 4 5.66 -8.46 -9.17
N ASN A 5 5.46 -7.32 -9.85
CA ASN A 5 5.37 -5.95 -9.33
C ASN A 5 4.17 -5.76 -8.38
N LEU A 6 3.76 -6.83 -7.70
CA LEU A 6 2.63 -6.90 -6.79
C LEU A 6 3.21 -7.00 -5.37
N PHE A 7 2.69 -6.15 -4.50
CA PHE A 7 3.10 -6.09 -3.11
C PHE A 7 1.87 -6.13 -2.23
N THR A 8 1.93 -6.90 -1.16
CA THR A 8 0.93 -6.86 -0.09
C THR A 8 1.34 -5.77 0.89
N ILE A 9 0.43 -4.85 1.19
CA ILE A 9 0.58 -3.83 2.23
C ILE A 9 -0.34 -4.23 3.38
N GLU A 10 0.20 -4.23 4.60
CA GLU A 10 -0.53 -4.48 5.84
C GLU A 10 -0.32 -3.29 6.77
N TYR A 11 -1.37 -2.80 7.40
CA TYR A 11 -1.29 -1.67 8.33
C TYR A 11 -2.47 -1.68 9.30
N GLN A 12 -2.48 -0.76 10.25
CA GLN A 12 -3.64 -0.49 11.09
C GLN A 12 -4.17 0.92 10.84
N LEU A 13 -5.48 1.07 10.73
CA LEU A 13 -6.17 2.36 10.72
C LEU A 13 -6.98 2.50 12.01
N HIS A 14 -6.61 3.45 12.86
CA HIS A 14 -7.23 3.63 14.18
C HIS A 14 -7.27 2.34 15.02
N GLY A 15 -6.23 1.51 14.89
CA GLY A 15 -6.10 0.23 15.58
C GLY A 15 -6.73 -0.96 14.85
N GLU A 16 -7.51 -0.74 13.79
CA GLU A 16 -8.11 -1.82 13.01
C GLU A 16 -7.14 -2.32 11.92
N PRO A 17 -6.85 -3.63 11.85
CA PRO A 17 -5.98 -4.18 10.82
C PRO A 17 -6.61 -4.07 9.42
N LYS A 18 -5.84 -3.62 8.45
CA LYS A 18 -6.20 -3.50 7.04
C LYS A 18 -5.08 -4.06 6.18
N SER A 19 -5.45 -4.65 5.04
CA SER A 19 -4.49 -5.11 4.05
C SER A 19 -5.05 -5.01 2.63
N PHE A 20 -4.14 -4.81 1.67
CA PHE A 20 -4.46 -4.79 0.25
C PHE A 20 -3.24 -5.17 -0.58
N ILE A 21 -3.46 -5.47 -1.86
CA ILE A 21 -2.40 -5.74 -2.83
C ILE A 21 -2.33 -4.57 -3.80
N VAL A 22 -1.12 -4.05 -4.03
CA VAL A 22 -0.86 -2.94 -4.95
C VAL A 22 0.16 -3.35 -6.00
N ARG A 23 -0.01 -2.84 -7.23
CA ARG A 23 1.00 -2.92 -8.27
C ARG A 23 1.91 -1.69 -8.22
N ALA A 24 3.21 -1.87 -8.03
CA ALA A 24 4.20 -0.81 -8.03
C ALA A 24 5.52 -1.27 -8.68
N SER A 25 6.32 -0.35 -9.24
CA SER A 25 7.61 -0.70 -9.84
C SER A 25 8.68 -1.08 -8.82
N GLN A 26 8.53 -0.61 -7.59
CA GLN A 26 9.39 -0.89 -6.45
C GLN A 26 8.57 -0.76 -5.17
N MET A 27 9.08 -1.33 -4.09
CA MET A 27 8.51 -1.16 -2.77
C MET A 27 9.63 -0.96 -1.76
N ASN A 28 9.55 0.15 -1.03
CA ASN A 28 10.35 0.42 0.14
C ASN A 28 9.44 0.96 1.26
N ASN A 29 10.02 1.19 2.44
CA ASN A 29 9.24 1.67 3.58
C ASN A 29 8.48 2.97 3.26
N ALA A 30 9.11 3.96 2.60
CA ALA A 30 8.44 5.22 2.28
C ALA A 30 7.29 5.04 1.28
N GLU A 31 7.42 4.12 0.33
CA GLU A 31 6.35 3.76 -0.61
C GLU A 31 5.20 3.05 0.09
N ALA A 32 5.47 2.11 1.00
CA ALA A 32 4.44 1.42 1.77
C ALA A 32 3.61 2.39 2.62
N TRP A 33 4.27 3.34 3.31
CA TRP A 33 3.58 4.38 4.08
C TRP A 33 2.73 5.29 3.19
N HIS A 34 3.22 5.64 2.00
CA HIS A 34 2.43 6.42 1.05
C HIS A 34 1.20 5.66 0.57
N TRP A 35 1.34 4.38 0.19
CA TRP A 35 0.23 3.55 -0.26
C TRP A 35 -0.82 3.32 0.84
N ALA A 36 -0.40 3.04 2.08
CA ALA A 36 -1.31 2.95 3.22
C ALA A 36 -2.06 4.27 3.46
N SER A 37 -1.39 5.42 3.25
CA SER A 37 -2.02 6.74 3.35
C SER A 37 -3.02 7.02 2.23
N CYS A 38 -2.76 6.53 1.01
CA CYS A 38 -3.73 6.60 -0.10
C CYS A 38 -4.96 5.75 0.19
N ASP A 39 -4.78 4.50 0.63
CA ASP A 39 -5.88 3.57 0.96
C ASP A 39 -6.75 4.09 2.12
N ALA A 40 -6.14 4.68 3.14
CA ALA A 40 -6.84 5.31 4.27
C ALA A 40 -7.51 6.66 3.93
N GLY A 41 -7.40 7.16 2.69
CA GLY A 41 -7.99 8.43 2.27
C GLY A 41 -7.29 9.69 2.81
N VAL A 42 -6.06 9.55 3.31
CA VAL A 42 -5.26 10.66 3.88
C VAL A 42 -4.42 11.35 2.81
N ALA A 43 -3.91 10.58 1.84
CA ALA A 43 -3.12 11.12 0.74
C ALA A 43 -4.02 11.54 -0.45
N VAL A 44 -3.64 12.63 -1.12
CA VAL A 44 -4.35 13.12 -2.30
C VAL A 44 -4.02 12.23 -3.51
N THR A 45 -5.05 11.71 -4.19
CA THR A 45 -4.86 11.12 -5.52
C THR A 45 -4.56 12.23 -6.52
N PRO A 46 -3.42 12.20 -7.24
CA PRO A 46 -3.09 13.26 -8.18
C PRO A 46 -4.11 13.29 -9.31
N LYS A 47 -4.53 14.50 -9.67
CA LYS A 47 -5.22 14.70 -10.95
C LYS A 47 -4.21 14.46 -12.08
N PHE A 48 -4.69 13.94 -13.21
CA PHE A 48 -3.87 13.71 -14.39
C PHE A 48 -3.01 14.94 -14.72
N GLY A 49 -1.69 14.76 -14.82
CA GLY A 49 -0.71 15.81 -15.15
C GLY A 49 0.00 16.47 -13.94
N GLN A 50 -0.42 16.20 -12.69
CA GLN A 50 0.33 16.67 -11.52
C GLN A 50 1.34 15.62 -11.04
N HIS A 51 2.61 15.81 -11.40
CA HIS A 51 3.70 14.87 -11.10
C HIS A 51 4.35 15.06 -9.73
N THR A 52 4.13 16.19 -9.05
CA THR A 52 4.80 16.54 -7.78
C THR A 52 3.81 16.56 -6.62
N LEU A 53 3.38 15.39 -6.17
CA LEU A 53 2.69 15.27 -4.89
C LEU A 53 3.67 15.05 -3.74
N LYS A 54 3.42 15.76 -2.64
CA LYS A 54 4.11 15.49 -1.37
C LYS A 54 3.66 14.12 -0.87
N ARG A 55 4.58 13.15 -0.86
CA ARG A 55 4.35 11.85 -0.21
C ARG A 55 4.09 12.07 1.27
N VAL A 56 3.11 11.35 1.82
CA VAL A 56 2.83 11.38 3.25
C VAL A 56 3.97 10.66 3.96
N SER A 57 4.65 11.38 4.86
CA SER A 57 5.69 10.79 5.70
C SER A 57 5.07 9.98 6.83
N LYS A 58 5.82 9.03 7.40
CA LYS A 58 5.38 8.24 8.56
C LYS A 58 4.84 9.12 9.71
N PRO A 59 5.54 10.16 10.20
CA PRO A 59 5.03 11.00 11.29
C PRO A 59 3.73 11.73 10.93
N MET A 60 3.50 12.02 9.64
CA MET A 60 2.24 12.61 9.20
C MET A 60 1.14 11.57 9.17
N ALA A 61 1.38 10.38 8.62
CA ALA A 61 0.42 9.28 8.56
C ALA A 61 -0.05 8.83 9.95
N GLU A 62 0.87 8.77 10.92
CA GLU A 62 0.57 8.40 12.31
C GLU A 62 -0.43 9.38 12.97
N LYS A 63 -0.41 10.67 12.61
CA LYS A 63 -1.40 11.65 13.11
C LYS A 63 -2.82 11.34 12.66
N TYR A 64 -2.99 10.62 11.56
CA TYR A 64 -4.28 10.16 11.05
C TYR A 64 -4.61 8.72 11.48
N GLY A 65 -3.87 8.17 12.45
CA GLY A 65 -4.13 6.83 12.99
C GLY A 65 -3.63 5.67 12.13
N ILE A 66 -2.83 5.94 11.09
CA ILE A 66 -2.17 4.91 10.29
C ILE A 66 -0.92 4.44 11.06
N THR A 67 -0.88 3.17 11.42
CA THR A 67 0.25 2.60 12.18
C THR A 67 0.60 1.20 11.69
N GLN A 68 1.70 0.63 12.21
CA GLN A 68 2.13 -0.75 11.95
C GLN A 68 2.24 -1.12 10.46
N VAL A 69 2.59 -0.16 9.59
CA VAL A 69 2.74 -0.40 8.15
C VAL A 69 3.87 -1.39 7.89
N ARG A 70 3.55 -2.48 7.19
CA ARG A 70 4.46 -3.53 6.73
C ARG A 70 4.14 -3.84 5.27
N TRP A 71 5.13 -4.39 4.56
CA TRP A 71 4.96 -4.79 3.18
C TRP A 71 5.76 -6.04 2.87
N SER A 72 5.27 -6.82 1.90
CA SER A 72 5.94 -7.99 1.36
C SER A 72 5.66 -8.10 -0.13
N ALA A 73 6.55 -8.80 -0.87
CA ALA A 73 6.25 -9.19 -2.23
C ALA A 73 5.02 -10.11 -2.22
N ALA A 74 4.02 -9.83 -3.06
CA ALA A 74 2.84 -10.66 -3.12
C ALA A 74 3.23 -12.05 -3.64
N THR A 75 2.93 -13.08 -2.86
CA THR A 75 3.06 -14.45 -3.34
C THR A 75 2.14 -14.65 -4.54
N GLN A 76 2.55 -15.50 -5.48
CA GLN A 76 1.74 -15.77 -6.67
C GLN A 76 0.40 -16.36 -6.24
N VAL A 77 -0.70 -15.65 -6.52
CA VAL A 77 -2.06 -16.13 -6.25
C VAL A 77 -2.24 -17.46 -6.98
N GLN A 78 -2.43 -18.53 -6.22
CA GLN A 78 -2.89 -19.81 -6.74
C GLN A 78 -4.42 -19.75 -6.78
N TRP A 79 -4.98 -19.65 -7.98
CA TRP A 79 -6.43 -19.76 -8.13
C TRP A 79 -6.81 -21.22 -7.84
N ALA A 80 -7.73 -21.43 -6.90
CA ALA A 80 -8.35 -22.74 -6.71
C ALA A 80 -9.37 -22.95 -7.84
N GLU A 81 -8.89 -23.27 -9.04
CA GLU A 81 -9.74 -23.84 -10.07
C GLU A 81 -9.97 -25.32 -9.71
N GLY A 82 -11.18 -25.68 -9.30
CA GLY A 82 -11.57 -27.10 -9.14
C GLY A 82 -12.21 -27.50 -7.81
N LEU A 83 -13.07 -26.69 -7.21
CA LEU A 83 -14.11 -27.21 -6.31
C LEU A 83 -15.40 -27.36 -7.10
N THR A 84 -15.51 -28.48 -7.82
CA THR A 84 -16.78 -29.02 -8.34
C THR A 84 -16.68 -30.52 -8.28
#